data_AF-A0A2E3TWV6-F1
#
_entry.id   AF-A0A2E3TWV6-F1
#
_cell.length_a   1.000
_cell.length_b   1.000
_cell.length_c   1.000
_cell.angle_alpha   90.00
_cell.angle_beta   90.00
_cell.angle_gamma   90.00
#
_symmetry.space_group_name_H-M   'P 1'
#
loop_
_entity.id
_entity.type
_entity.pdbx_description
1 polymer ?
#
loop_
_entity_poly.entity_id
_entity_poly.type
_entity_poly.pdbx_seq_one_letter_code
_entity_poly.pdbx_strand_id
1 'polypeptide(L)'
;MFKKLTIIFLFITFKVSAQNNDLGLVFFKNNKENKSFFKENLGKKTILFFSFDEKKNQIKTINNTHQKLTSLGFDVINYINIVDFYISQEVQRQLVEYFNLRGVEILVFYQKEREKEIKIRFCNYNNKITLVDETKGGYSFFGENVFYEIKKDLLSTNTKQTTFLFSPDPEIIYNINVKKRTRIKNLPKFKKQELGIVLENVTEETKKQILSLFNTNTIEVEEKVDYRFYFSNGINYVIKFLTGTTEALKNIYNLKELKGVGYKKQTILVLENTISQNRYYHFNETPTINKINLTKTFLKHTQ
;
A
#
# COMPACT_ATOMS: atom_id res chain seq x y z
N MET A 1 -18.40 48.37 30.78
CA MET A 1 -17.49 47.24 31.08
C MET A 1 -17.72 46.16 30.01
N PHE A 2 -17.14 46.35 28.83
CA PHE A 2 -17.34 45.46 27.67
C PHE A 2 -16.26 44.38 27.65
N LYS A 3 -16.67 43.11 27.81
CA LYS A 3 -15.78 41.95 27.65
C LYS A 3 -15.46 41.79 26.15
N LYS A 4 -14.18 41.91 25.80
CA LYS A 4 -13.68 41.58 24.45
C LYS A 4 -13.88 40.09 24.20
N LEU A 5 -14.71 39.76 23.22
CA LEU A 5 -14.84 38.42 22.66
C LEU A 5 -13.84 38.32 21.49
N THR A 6 -12.69 37.69 21.74
CA THR A 6 -11.72 37.38 20.68
C THR A 6 -12.19 36.13 19.95
N ILE A 7 -12.78 36.29 18.77
CA ILE A 7 -13.10 35.18 17.87
C ILE A 7 -11.82 34.79 17.15
N ILE A 8 -11.23 33.65 17.54
CA ILE A 8 -10.11 33.04 16.83
C ILE A 8 -10.70 32.26 15.64
N PHE A 9 -10.56 32.81 14.43
CA PHE A 9 -10.77 32.06 13.20
C PHE A 9 -9.64 31.04 13.06
N LEU A 10 -9.90 29.80 13.46
CA LEU A 10 -9.03 28.66 13.18
C LEU A 10 -9.20 28.28 11.70
N PHE A 11 -8.44 28.93 10.81
CA PHE A 11 -8.29 28.48 9.43
C PHE A 11 -7.47 27.19 9.44
N ILE A 12 -8.15 26.04 9.53
CA ILE A 12 -7.56 24.76 9.16
C ILE A 12 -7.52 24.72 7.63
N THR A 13 -6.41 25.20 7.06
CA THR A 13 -6.09 24.95 5.67
C THR A 13 -5.66 23.49 5.55
N PHE A 14 -6.60 22.61 5.18
CA PHE A 14 -6.28 21.25 4.79
C PHE A 14 -5.38 21.31 3.54
N LYS A 15 -4.09 21.10 3.75
CA LYS A 15 -3.12 20.92 2.67
C LYS A 15 -3.49 19.63 1.94
N VAL A 16 -3.98 19.77 0.70
CA VAL A 16 -4.26 18.68 -0.22
C VAL A 16 -2.93 18.04 -0.66
N SER A 17 -2.38 17.17 0.19
CA SER A 17 -1.23 16.30 -0.18
C SER A 17 -1.19 15.01 0.65
N ALA A 18 -2.32 14.55 1.18
CA ALA A 18 -2.39 13.38 2.05
C ALA A 18 -3.05 12.21 1.32
N GLN A 19 -2.25 11.34 0.70
CA GLN A 19 -2.68 9.98 0.35
C GLN A 19 -1.52 8.95 0.34
N ASN A 20 -0.25 9.39 0.26
CA ASN A 20 0.93 8.56 0.54
C ASN A 20 1.35 8.63 2.01
N ASN A 21 1.19 9.81 2.61
CA ASN A 21 1.55 10.04 4.01
C ASN A 21 0.76 9.17 4.98
N ASP A 22 -0.49 8.79 4.71
CA ASP A 22 -1.30 8.06 5.70
C ASP A 22 -0.77 6.66 6.01
N LEU A 23 -0.31 5.91 5.00
CA LEU A 23 0.28 4.58 5.21
C LEU A 23 1.67 4.67 5.85
N GLY A 24 2.49 5.65 5.44
CA GLY A 24 3.77 5.92 6.12
C GLY A 24 3.55 6.30 7.58
N LEU A 25 2.62 7.23 7.85
CA LEU A 25 2.24 7.69 9.18
C LEU A 25 1.84 6.54 10.11
N VAL A 26 1.16 5.50 9.63
CA VAL A 26 0.80 4.33 10.45
C VAL A 26 2.04 3.60 10.98
N PHE A 27 3.06 3.35 10.15
CA PHE A 27 4.27 2.64 10.57
C PHE A 27 5.21 3.48 11.45
N PHE A 28 5.14 4.80 11.35
CA PHE A 28 5.93 5.72 12.17
C PHE A 28 5.20 6.21 13.45
N LYS A 29 3.91 5.90 13.65
CA LYS A 29 3.10 6.56 14.70
C LYS A 29 3.19 6.00 16.12
N ASN A 30 3.52 4.73 16.33
CA ASN A 30 3.55 4.16 17.67
C ASN A 30 4.21 2.78 17.69
N ASN A 31 5.52 2.74 17.84
CA ASN A 31 6.20 1.47 18.10
C ASN A 31 7.31 1.72 19.12
N LYS A 32 7.43 0.82 20.10
CA LYS A 32 8.46 0.86 21.14
C LYS A 32 9.83 0.94 20.47
N GLU A 33 10.64 1.92 20.84
CA GLU A 33 12.02 2.04 20.34
C GLU A 33 12.89 0.98 21.00
N ASN A 34 13.57 0.17 20.18
CA ASN A 34 14.51 -0.84 20.62
C ASN A 34 15.95 -0.39 20.34
N LYS A 35 16.64 0.10 21.38
CA LYS A 35 18.03 0.59 21.26
C LYS A 35 19.05 -0.50 20.93
N SER A 36 18.74 -1.78 21.15
CA SER A 36 19.61 -2.90 20.76
C SER A 36 19.31 -3.45 19.37
N PHE A 37 18.38 -2.84 18.63
CA PHE A 37 17.89 -3.35 17.35
C PHE A 37 19.03 -3.70 16.38
N PHE A 38 20.02 -2.82 16.20
CA PHE A 38 21.09 -3.06 15.22
C PHE A 38 22.04 -4.17 15.63
N LYS A 39 22.34 -4.30 16.94
CA LYS A 39 23.17 -5.38 17.45
C LYS A 39 22.55 -6.76 17.17
N GLU A 40 21.21 -6.84 17.21
CA GLU A 40 20.46 -8.08 17.04
C GLU A 40 20.13 -8.42 15.58
N ASN A 41 20.15 -7.44 14.68
CA ASN A 41 19.54 -7.57 13.36
C ASN A 41 20.43 -7.20 12.17
N LEU A 42 21.68 -6.79 12.39
CA LEU A 42 22.62 -6.53 11.30
C LEU A 42 22.91 -7.82 10.52
N GLY A 43 22.99 -7.72 9.19
CA GLY A 43 23.22 -8.87 8.30
C GLY A 43 21.99 -9.77 8.07
N LYS A 44 20.86 -9.49 8.70
CA LYS A 44 19.61 -10.20 8.41
C LYS A 44 19.00 -9.72 7.10
N LYS A 45 18.33 -10.66 6.42
CA LYS A 45 17.63 -10.40 5.17
C LYS A 45 16.51 -9.40 5.37
N THR A 46 16.55 -8.35 4.56
CA THR A 46 15.74 -7.15 4.75
C THR A 46 14.94 -6.85 3.50
N ILE A 47 13.69 -6.43 3.70
CA ILE A 47 12.86 -5.85 2.63
C ILE A 47 12.61 -4.38 2.92
N LEU A 48 12.73 -3.57 1.85
CA LEU A 48 12.48 -2.15 1.91
C LEU A 48 11.11 -1.82 1.31
N PHE A 49 10.23 -1.32 2.17
CA PHE A 49 9.01 -0.63 1.78
C PHE A 49 9.31 0.85 1.56
N PHE A 50 8.97 1.37 0.39
CA PHE A 50 9.14 2.78 0.08
C PHE A 50 7.80 3.46 -0.22
N SER A 51 7.76 4.77 0.00
CA SER A 51 6.72 5.66 -0.51
C SER A 51 7.38 6.85 -1.19
N PHE A 52 7.19 7.01 -2.49
CA PHE A 52 7.67 8.16 -3.25
C PHE A 52 6.51 9.06 -3.66
N ASP A 53 6.61 10.35 -3.32
CA ASP A 53 5.61 11.36 -3.71
C ASP A 53 5.94 12.06 -5.05
N GLU A 54 7.14 11.85 -5.62
CA GLU A 54 7.57 12.61 -6.80
C GLU A 54 8.16 11.77 -7.94
N LYS A 55 7.93 12.27 -9.17
CA LYS A 55 8.31 11.69 -10.48
C LYS A 55 9.81 11.56 -10.69
N LYS A 56 10.61 12.50 -10.18
CA LYS A 56 12.03 12.60 -10.52
C LYS A 56 12.84 11.70 -9.60
N ASN A 57 13.70 10.88 -10.19
CA ASN A 57 14.76 10.14 -9.51
C ASN A 57 14.31 9.00 -8.59
N GLN A 58 13.15 8.35 -8.81
CA GLN A 58 12.76 7.17 -8.02
C GLN A 58 13.84 6.07 -8.10
N ILE A 59 14.19 5.63 -9.32
CA ILE A 59 15.22 4.60 -9.53
C ILE A 59 16.56 5.04 -8.91
N LYS A 60 16.97 6.29 -9.15
CA LYS A 60 18.19 6.85 -8.56
C LYS A 60 18.14 6.87 -7.03
N THR A 61 16.99 7.18 -6.43
CA THR A 61 16.80 7.20 -4.97
C THR A 61 16.85 5.78 -4.41
N ILE A 62 16.18 4.82 -5.07
CA ILE A 62 16.24 3.40 -4.71
C ILE A 62 17.69 2.90 -4.77
N ASN A 63 18.39 3.14 -5.87
CA ASN A 63 19.79 2.71 -6.05
C ASN A 63 20.71 3.36 -5.01
N ASN A 64 20.57 4.66 -4.75
CA ASN A 64 21.36 5.36 -3.74
C ASN A 64 21.06 4.83 -2.32
N THR A 65 19.79 4.57 -2.00
CA THR A 65 19.38 4.00 -0.72
C THR A 65 19.91 2.57 -0.57
N HIS A 66 19.86 1.76 -1.63
CA HIS A 66 20.43 0.41 -1.69
C HIS A 66 21.91 0.41 -1.37
N GLN A 67 22.70 1.22 -2.09
CA GLN A 67 24.15 1.34 -1.87
C GLN A 67 24.47 1.81 -0.44
N LYS A 68 23.70 2.77 0.09
CA LYS A 68 23.90 3.25 1.46
C LYS A 68 23.58 2.19 2.51
N LEU A 69 22.46 1.47 2.38
CA LEU A 69 22.09 0.42 3.34
C LEU A 69 23.05 -0.78 3.27
N THR A 70 23.42 -1.22 2.07
CA THR A 70 24.40 -2.31 1.90
C THR A 70 25.78 -1.93 2.45
N SER A 71 26.26 -0.69 2.23
CA SER A 71 27.52 -0.22 2.83
C SER A 71 27.49 -0.13 4.36
N LEU A 72 26.30 -0.04 4.96
CA LEU A 72 26.09 -0.09 6.41
C LEU A 72 25.99 -1.53 6.94
N GLY A 73 25.88 -2.54 6.07
CA GLY A 73 25.80 -3.96 6.44
C GLY A 73 24.40 -4.57 6.43
N PHE A 74 23.41 -3.90 5.82
CA PHE A 74 22.06 -4.44 5.65
C PHE A 74 21.94 -5.24 4.34
N ASP A 75 21.49 -6.49 4.44
CA ASP A 75 21.19 -7.33 3.28
C ASP A 75 19.79 -6.99 2.74
N VAL A 76 19.71 -5.90 1.97
CA VAL A 76 18.46 -5.47 1.34
C VAL A 76 18.27 -6.22 0.02
N ILE A 77 17.27 -7.09 -0.03
CA ILE A 77 17.05 -7.99 -1.17
C ILE A 77 16.02 -7.39 -2.12
N ASN A 78 14.91 -6.88 -1.57
CA ASN A 78 13.76 -6.47 -2.36
C ASN A 78 13.18 -5.13 -1.93
N TYR A 79 12.59 -4.46 -2.92
CA TYR A 79 11.96 -3.16 -2.81
C TYR A 79 10.50 -3.24 -3.23
N ILE A 80 9.61 -2.67 -2.44
CA ILE A 80 8.18 -2.65 -2.72
C ILE A 80 7.60 -1.27 -2.39
N ASN A 81 6.74 -0.76 -3.26
CA ASN A 81 5.97 0.43 -2.92
C ASN A 81 4.93 0.02 -1.85
N ILE A 82 4.89 0.73 -0.73
CA ILE A 82 3.96 0.40 0.36
C ILE A 82 2.50 0.40 -0.10
N VAL A 83 2.15 1.24 -1.06
CA VAL A 83 0.80 1.29 -1.63
C VAL A 83 0.46 0.01 -2.37
N ASP A 84 1.45 -0.61 -3.01
CA ASP A 84 1.26 -1.84 -3.79
C ASP A 84 1.03 -3.06 -2.89
N PHE A 85 1.58 -3.05 -1.68
CA PHE A 85 1.27 -4.07 -0.67
C PHE A 85 -0.22 -4.07 -0.31
N TYR A 86 -0.85 -2.90 -0.22
CA TYR A 86 -2.26 -2.75 0.19
C TYR A 86 -3.27 -2.81 -0.97
N ILE A 87 -2.86 -3.28 -2.15
CA ILE A 87 -3.77 -3.40 -3.31
C ILE A 87 -4.97 -4.31 -2.99
N SER A 88 -4.72 -5.47 -2.37
CA SER A 88 -5.75 -6.44 -1.95
C SER A 88 -5.21 -7.44 -0.94
N GLN A 89 -6.08 -8.11 -0.18
CA GLN A 89 -5.71 -9.20 0.73
C GLN A 89 -4.99 -10.36 0.00
N GLU A 90 -5.37 -10.64 -1.26
CA GLU A 90 -4.72 -11.65 -2.09
C GLU A 90 -3.25 -11.31 -2.36
N VAL A 91 -2.98 -10.03 -2.68
CA VAL A 91 -1.63 -9.51 -2.92
C VAL A 91 -0.80 -9.57 -1.63
N GLN A 92 -1.35 -9.11 -0.50
CA GLN A 92 -0.67 -9.16 0.79
C GLN A 92 -0.23 -10.57 1.16
N ARG A 93 -1.14 -11.56 1.00
CA ARG A 93 -0.84 -12.96 1.32
C ARG A 93 0.30 -13.49 0.45
N GLN A 94 0.26 -13.25 -0.86
CA GLN A 94 1.32 -13.71 -1.78
C GLN A 94 2.68 -13.08 -1.47
N LEU A 95 2.70 -11.79 -1.11
CA LEU A 95 3.92 -11.11 -0.70
C LEU A 95 4.48 -11.67 0.60
N VAL A 96 3.63 -11.90 1.61
CA VAL A 96 4.02 -12.54 2.87
C VAL A 96 4.59 -13.95 2.64
N GLU A 97 3.94 -14.76 1.81
CA GLU A 97 4.45 -16.07 1.41
C GLU A 97 5.84 -15.95 0.76
N TYR A 98 6.02 -15.01 -0.16
CA TYR A 98 7.31 -14.73 -0.80
C TYR A 98 8.39 -14.30 0.22
N PHE A 99 8.07 -13.40 1.15
CA PHE A 99 8.99 -12.93 2.18
C PHE A 99 9.45 -14.06 3.10
N ASN A 100 8.50 -14.90 3.53
CA ASN A 100 8.78 -16.07 4.36
C ASN A 100 9.69 -17.07 3.64
N LEU A 101 9.43 -17.35 2.35
CA LEU A 101 10.26 -18.25 1.54
C LEU A 101 11.69 -17.73 1.34
N ARG A 102 11.87 -16.40 1.30
CA ARG A 102 13.20 -15.78 1.16
C ARG A 102 13.94 -15.67 2.50
N GLY A 103 13.30 -15.99 3.63
CA GLY A 103 13.87 -15.90 4.96
C GLY A 103 14.05 -14.45 5.41
N VAL A 104 13.13 -13.56 5.04
CA VAL A 104 13.13 -12.16 5.47
C VAL A 104 12.86 -12.10 6.95
N GLU A 105 13.63 -11.29 7.68
CA GLU A 105 13.45 -11.09 9.11
C GLU A 105 13.21 -9.62 9.47
N ILE A 106 13.63 -8.70 8.60
CA ILE A 106 13.63 -7.26 8.87
C ILE A 106 12.87 -6.50 7.80
N LEU A 107 12.07 -5.55 8.24
CA LEU A 107 11.38 -4.59 7.39
C LEU A 107 11.99 -3.20 7.56
N VAL A 108 12.21 -2.51 6.45
CA VAL A 108 12.66 -1.13 6.42
C VAL A 108 11.60 -0.29 5.73
N PHE A 109 11.07 0.70 6.43
CA PHE A 109 10.14 1.68 5.87
C PHE A 109 10.90 2.96 5.56
N TYR A 110 10.95 3.33 4.30
CA TYR A 110 11.56 4.54 3.79
C TYR A 110 10.47 5.51 3.33
N GLN A 111 10.44 6.70 3.92
CA GLN A 111 9.55 7.78 3.50
C GLN A 111 10.35 9.07 3.29
N LYS A 112 10.03 9.77 2.20
CA LYS A 112 10.56 11.10 1.90
C LYS A 112 9.40 12.09 1.90
N GLU A 113 9.33 12.97 2.90
CA GLU A 113 8.21 13.92 3.05
C GLU A 113 8.46 15.25 2.31
N ARG A 114 9.73 15.67 2.16
CA ARG A 114 10.16 16.91 1.48
C ARG A 114 11.46 16.66 0.71
N GLU A 115 12.00 17.67 0.01
CA GLU A 115 13.26 17.52 -0.74
C GLU A 115 14.43 16.94 0.09
N LYS A 116 14.49 17.26 1.39
CA LYS A 116 15.59 16.88 2.29
C LYS A 116 15.20 16.00 3.48
N GLU A 117 13.95 16.00 3.92
CA GLU A 117 13.56 15.26 5.13
C GLU A 117 13.26 13.80 4.82
N ILE A 118 14.07 12.91 5.39
CA ILE A 118 13.98 11.46 5.25
C ILE A 118 13.55 10.87 6.59
N LYS A 119 12.65 9.89 6.53
CA LYS A 119 12.28 9.05 7.66
C LYS A 119 12.59 7.61 7.31
N ILE A 120 13.37 6.94 8.14
CA ILE A 120 13.65 5.50 8.02
C ILE A 120 13.26 4.82 9.31
N ARG A 121 12.46 3.76 9.23
CA ARG A 121 12.15 2.88 10.36
C ARG A 121 12.56 1.46 10.04
N PHE A 122 13.29 0.85 10.96
CA PHE A 122 13.60 -0.57 10.96
C PHE A 122 12.67 -1.29 11.93
N CYS A 123 12.07 -2.40 11.50
CA CYS A 123 11.14 -3.19 12.29
C CYS A 123 11.45 -4.68 12.16
N ASN A 124 11.18 -5.43 13.22
CA ASN A 124 11.15 -6.89 13.14
C ASN A 124 9.91 -7.34 12.35
N TYR A 125 10.10 -8.33 11.47
CA TYR A 125 9.03 -8.95 10.71
C TYR A 125 8.34 -10.05 11.53
N ASN A 126 7.02 -10.09 11.51
CA ASN A 126 6.22 -11.07 12.27
C ASN A 126 5.70 -12.25 11.42
N ASN A 127 6.12 -12.36 10.16
CA ASN A 127 5.71 -13.41 9.22
C ASN A 127 4.20 -13.42 8.88
N LYS A 128 3.48 -12.32 9.13
CA LYS A 128 2.03 -12.16 8.89
C LYS A 128 1.73 -10.90 8.08
N ILE A 129 0.48 -10.77 7.64
CA ILE A 129 -0.03 -9.60 6.87
C ILE A 129 0.00 -8.29 7.66
N THR A 130 0.03 -8.34 8.99
CA THR A 130 0.22 -7.18 9.85
C THR A 130 1.65 -6.63 9.79
N LEU A 131 2.57 -7.38 9.18
CA LEU A 131 3.97 -7.05 8.91
C LEU A 131 4.83 -6.88 10.18
N VAL A 132 4.53 -5.88 11.00
CA VAL A 132 5.41 -5.46 12.10
C VAL A 132 5.15 -6.29 13.35
N ASP A 133 6.22 -6.74 13.99
CA ASP A 133 6.19 -7.28 15.35
C ASP A 133 6.27 -6.12 16.36
N GLU A 134 5.11 -5.62 16.80
CA GLU A 134 5.01 -4.50 17.75
C GLU A 134 5.65 -4.85 19.12
N THR A 135 5.74 -6.14 19.47
CA THR A 135 6.27 -6.57 20.77
C THR A 135 7.80 -6.43 20.86
N LYS A 136 8.50 -6.68 19.74
CA LYS A 136 9.95 -6.52 19.63
C LYS A 136 10.38 -5.07 19.38
N GLY A 137 9.43 -4.20 19.05
CA GLY A 137 9.70 -2.82 18.72
C GLY A 137 10.50 -2.65 17.42
N GLY A 138 10.87 -1.41 17.15
CA GLY A 138 11.70 -1.04 16.00
C GLY A 138 12.65 0.09 16.35
N TYR A 139 13.35 0.62 15.36
CA TYR A 139 14.20 1.79 15.53
C TYR A 139 14.00 2.78 14.40
N SER A 140 13.83 4.06 14.74
CA SER A 140 13.57 5.12 13.77
C SER A 140 14.62 6.21 13.74
N PHE A 141 14.88 6.70 12.53
CA PHE A 141 15.70 7.87 12.26
C PHE A 141 14.93 8.88 11.44
N PHE A 142 15.10 10.16 11.78
CA PHE A 142 14.44 11.29 11.15
C PHE A 142 15.44 12.42 10.91
N GLY A 143 15.41 13.04 9.73
CA GLY A 143 16.19 14.24 9.44
C GLY A 143 16.76 14.29 8.02
N GLU A 144 17.71 15.20 7.79
CA GLU A 144 18.32 15.40 6.46
C GLU A 144 19.45 14.39 6.16
N ASN A 145 20.17 13.96 7.20
CA ASN A 145 21.33 13.07 7.09
C ASN A 145 21.12 11.72 7.79
N VAL A 146 19.96 11.10 7.61
CA VAL A 146 19.57 9.85 8.28
C VAL A 146 20.65 8.75 8.20
N PHE A 147 21.28 8.55 7.05
CA PHE A 147 22.32 7.52 6.90
C PHE A 147 23.60 7.79 7.70
N TYR A 148 23.93 9.07 7.94
CA TYR A 148 25.04 9.43 8.83
C TYR A 148 24.69 9.11 10.28
N GLU A 149 23.47 9.41 10.71
CA GLU A 149 23.00 9.06 12.05
C GLU A 149 22.96 7.55 12.27
N ILE A 150 22.49 6.77 11.27
CA ILE A 150 22.57 5.30 11.32
C ILE A 150 24.03 4.84 11.48
N LYS A 151 24.96 5.40 10.69
CA LYS A 151 26.39 5.05 10.79
C LYS A 151 26.95 5.36 12.17
N LYS A 152 26.62 6.52 12.73
CA LYS A 152 27.07 6.94 14.07
C LYS A 152 26.55 5.99 15.15
N ASP A 153 25.30 5.56 15.04
CA ASP A 153 24.67 4.59 15.96
C ASP A 153 25.29 3.18 15.84
N LEU A 154 25.61 2.74 14.62
CA LEU A 154 26.33 1.47 14.40
C LEU A 154 27.75 1.49 15.00
N LEU A 155 28.45 2.62 14.91
CA LEU A 155 29.78 2.79 15.50
C LEU A 155 29.72 2.81 17.03
N SER A 156 28.72 3.48 17.63
CA SER A 156 28.57 3.55 19.09
C SER A 156 28.21 2.20 19.71
N THR A 157 27.56 1.33 18.95
CA THR A 157 27.14 -0.01 19.40
C THR A 157 28.22 -1.09 19.23
N ASN A 158 29.41 -0.75 18.70
CA ASN A 158 30.49 -1.70 18.38
C ASN A 158 30.02 -2.91 17.57
N THR A 159 29.02 -2.72 16.71
CA THR A 159 28.42 -3.81 15.94
C THR A 159 29.40 -4.22 14.83
N LYS A 160 29.85 -5.48 14.85
CA LYS A 160 30.74 -6.00 13.79
C LYS A 160 29.93 -6.25 12.52
N GLN A 161 30.37 -5.66 11.41
CA GLN A 161 29.83 -5.98 10.10
C GLN A 161 30.12 -7.46 9.78
N THR A 162 29.11 -8.13 9.26
CA THR A 162 29.20 -9.51 8.79
C THR A 162 29.59 -9.51 7.31
N THR A 163 30.52 -10.38 6.93
CA THR A 163 30.94 -10.55 5.53
C THR A 163 29.89 -11.34 4.76
N PHE A 164 28.82 -10.66 4.33
CA PHE A 164 27.85 -11.21 3.38
C PHE A 164 28.10 -10.67 1.97
N LEU A 165 27.79 -11.48 0.97
CA LEU A 165 27.69 -11.01 -0.41
C LEU A 165 26.30 -10.38 -0.59
N PHE A 166 26.24 -9.06 -0.55
CA PHE A 166 25.00 -8.33 -0.76
C PHE A 166 24.58 -8.37 -2.24
N SER A 167 23.27 -8.32 -2.48
CA SER A 167 22.73 -8.13 -3.83
C SER A 167 23.30 -6.84 -4.44
N PRO A 168 23.89 -6.88 -5.65
CA PRO A 168 24.54 -5.71 -6.25
C PRO A 168 23.53 -4.64 -6.65
N ASP A 169 22.34 -5.05 -7.07
CA ASP A 169 21.27 -4.19 -7.57
C ASP A 169 19.96 -4.40 -6.80
N PRO A 170 19.15 -3.34 -6.63
CA PRO A 170 17.84 -3.44 -5.99
C PRO A 170 16.82 -4.14 -6.91
N GLU A 171 16.15 -5.17 -6.39
CA GLU A 171 15.04 -5.84 -7.08
C GLU A 171 13.69 -5.23 -6.66
N ILE A 172 13.01 -4.54 -7.57
CA ILE A 172 11.66 -3.99 -7.32
C ILE A 172 10.60 -5.06 -7.64
N ILE A 173 9.76 -5.40 -6.66
CA ILE A 173 8.72 -6.41 -6.83
C ILE A 173 7.47 -5.78 -7.46
N TYR A 174 7.25 -6.09 -8.75
CA TYR A 174 5.99 -5.79 -9.45
C TYR A 174 5.26 -7.04 -9.96
N ASN A 175 5.94 -8.19 -10.02
CA ASN A 175 5.39 -9.42 -10.55
C ASN A 175 4.95 -10.35 -9.41
N ILE A 176 3.72 -10.13 -8.92
CA ILE A 176 3.13 -10.94 -7.85
C ILE A 176 2.14 -11.89 -8.51
N ASN A 177 2.31 -13.20 -8.25
CA ASN A 177 1.48 -14.23 -8.87
C ASN A 177 0.12 -14.34 -8.15
N VAL A 178 -0.80 -13.42 -8.45
CA VAL A 178 -2.19 -13.56 -8.01
C VAL A 178 -2.90 -14.63 -8.86
N LYS A 179 -3.89 -15.32 -8.28
CA LYS A 179 -4.59 -16.40 -8.97
C LYS A 179 -5.28 -15.84 -10.20
N LYS A 180 -4.88 -16.31 -11.39
CA LYS A 180 -5.49 -15.88 -12.65
C LYS A 180 -6.97 -16.25 -12.65
N ARG A 181 -7.83 -15.23 -12.74
CA ARG A 181 -9.28 -15.38 -12.87
C ARG A 181 -9.72 -15.09 -14.29
N THR A 182 -10.74 -15.80 -14.75
CA THR A 182 -11.32 -15.54 -16.06
C THR A 182 -11.94 -14.15 -16.07
N ARG A 183 -11.68 -13.39 -17.14
CA ARG A 183 -12.27 -12.07 -17.32
C ARG A 183 -13.70 -12.18 -17.79
N ILE A 184 -14.60 -11.48 -17.12
CA ILE A 184 -15.96 -11.25 -17.60
C ILE A 184 -15.85 -10.30 -18.79
N LYS A 185 -16.31 -10.73 -19.97
CA LYS A 185 -16.33 -9.89 -21.18
C LYS A 185 -17.64 -9.10 -21.29
N ASN A 186 -18.76 -9.78 -21.04
CA ASN A 186 -20.10 -9.19 -21.12
C ASN A 186 -20.59 -8.89 -19.73
N LEU A 187 -20.82 -7.61 -19.46
CA LEU A 187 -21.24 -7.14 -18.16
C LEU A 187 -22.69 -7.57 -17.87
N PRO A 188 -22.98 -8.11 -16.67
CA PRO A 188 -24.36 -8.42 -16.28
C PRO A 188 -25.19 -7.14 -16.08
N LYS A 189 -26.50 -7.23 -16.35
CA LYS A 189 -27.46 -6.16 -16.01
C LYS A 189 -27.96 -6.36 -14.58
N PHE A 190 -27.85 -5.34 -13.74
CA PHE A 190 -28.10 -5.46 -12.29
C PHE A 190 -29.55 -5.25 -11.83
N LYS A 191 -30.52 -5.02 -12.75
CA LYS A 191 -31.89 -4.58 -12.40
C LYS A 191 -32.67 -5.46 -11.40
N LYS A 192 -32.27 -6.72 -11.16
CA LYS A 192 -32.94 -7.65 -10.23
C LYS A 192 -31.97 -8.41 -9.33
N GLN A 193 -30.70 -8.00 -9.27
CA GLN A 193 -29.67 -8.73 -8.54
C GLN A 193 -29.20 -7.92 -7.33
N GLU A 194 -29.01 -8.60 -6.20
CA GLU A 194 -28.33 -8.01 -5.07
C GLU A 194 -26.82 -7.91 -5.33
N LEU A 195 -26.30 -6.73 -5.06
CA LEU A 195 -24.92 -6.35 -5.33
C LEU A 195 -24.24 -5.98 -4.01
N GLY A 196 -23.18 -6.69 -3.67
CA GLY A 196 -22.33 -6.32 -2.54
C GLY A 196 -21.33 -5.26 -2.98
N ILE A 197 -21.04 -4.29 -2.12
CA ILE A 197 -19.92 -3.36 -2.33
C ILE A 197 -19.01 -3.32 -1.10
N VAL A 198 -17.72 -3.49 -1.33
CA VAL A 198 -16.68 -3.41 -0.30
C VAL A 198 -16.09 -2.00 -0.32
N LEU A 199 -16.31 -1.25 0.76
CA LEU A 199 -15.88 0.15 0.90
C LEU A 199 -14.89 0.34 2.05
N GLU A 200 -13.74 -0.35 1.98
CA GLU A 200 -12.68 -0.22 2.97
C GLU A 200 -11.92 1.12 2.85
N ASN A 201 -11.59 1.70 4.00
CA ASN A 201 -10.82 2.94 4.13
C ASN A 201 -11.41 4.12 3.35
N VAL A 202 -12.73 4.25 3.38
CA VAL A 202 -13.50 5.34 2.74
C VAL A 202 -14.25 6.13 3.82
N THR A 203 -14.31 7.46 3.69
CA THR A 203 -15.08 8.29 4.62
C THR A 203 -16.57 8.00 4.50
N GLU A 204 -17.33 8.16 5.58
CA GLU A 204 -18.77 7.90 5.60
C GLU A 204 -19.54 8.75 4.58
N GLU A 205 -19.11 10.00 4.31
CA GLU A 205 -19.72 10.82 3.26
C GLU A 205 -19.51 10.21 1.88
N THR A 206 -18.30 9.74 1.60
CA THR A 206 -17.96 9.13 0.31
C THR A 206 -18.70 7.79 0.14
N LYS A 207 -18.85 7.01 1.21
CA LYS A 207 -19.64 5.77 1.19
C LYS A 207 -21.10 6.02 0.81
N LYS A 208 -21.76 6.96 1.51
CA LYS A 208 -23.14 7.36 1.22
C LYS A 208 -23.30 7.84 -0.21
N GLN A 209 -22.37 8.64 -0.71
CA GLN A 209 -22.39 9.09 -2.10
C GLN A 209 -22.27 7.93 -3.09
N ILE A 210 -21.32 6.99 -2.89
CA ILE A 210 -21.17 5.83 -3.78
C ILE A 210 -22.43 4.98 -3.78
N LEU A 211 -22.97 4.65 -2.60
CA LEU A 211 -24.19 3.83 -2.47
C LEU A 211 -25.39 4.49 -3.16
N SER A 212 -25.57 5.81 -2.99
CA SER A 212 -26.65 6.57 -3.63
C SER A 212 -26.61 6.58 -5.16
N LEU A 213 -25.46 6.30 -5.78
CA LEU A 213 -25.35 6.22 -7.24
C LEU A 213 -25.98 4.94 -7.80
N PHE A 214 -26.06 3.88 -6.99
CA PHE A 214 -26.68 2.63 -7.42
C PHE A 214 -28.19 2.71 -7.24
N ASN A 215 -28.93 2.65 -8.36
CA ASN A 215 -30.40 2.62 -8.37
C ASN A 215 -30.99 1.23 -7.98
N THR A 216 -30.14 0.30 -7.51
CA THR A 216 -30.44 -1.14 -7.31
C THR A 216 -30.18 -1.56 -5.86
N ASN A 217 -30.66 -2.74 -5.46
CA ASN A 217 -30.42 -3.43 -4.17
C ASN A 217 -28.92 -3.65 -3.89
N THR A 218 -28.22 -2.58 -3.56
CA THR A 218 -26.78 -2.58 -3.32
C THR A 218 -26.54 -2.41 -1.83
N ILE A 219 -25.79 -3.34 -1.26
CA ILE A 219 -25.52 -3.37 0.17
C ILE A 219 -24.02 -3.28 0.42
N GLU A 220 -23.63 -2.48 1.41
CA GLU A 220 -22.25 -2.49 1.90
C GLU A 220 -21.98 -3.84 2.57
N VAL A 221 -20.86 -4.46 2.21
CA VAL A 221 -20.43 -5.74 2.79
C VAL A 221 -18.96 -5.67 3.16
N GLU A 222 -18.59 -6.41 4.20
CA GLU A 222 -17.19 -6.59 4.57
C GLU A 222 -16.47 -7.51 3.57
N GLU A 223 -15.17 -7.32 3.38
CA GLU A 223 -14.35 -8.25 2.60
C GLU A 223 -14.24 -9.61 3.33
N LYS A 224 -14.61 -10.69 2.65
CA LYS A 224 -14.49 -12.07 3.12
C LYS A 224 -13.61 -12.85 2.17
N VAL A 225 -12.72 -13.67 2.73
CA VAL A 225 -11.87 -14.60 1.98
C VAL A 225 -12.71 -15.69 1.31
N ASP A 226 -13.76 -16.16 2.00
CA ASP A 226 -14.67 -17.18 1.50
C ASP A 226 -15.91 -16.55 0.85
N TYR A 227 -15.95 -16.55 -0.47
CA TYR A 227 -17.03 -15.94 -1.25
C TYR A 227 -18.35 -16.72 -1.18
N ARG A 228 -18.34 -17.95 -0.65
CA ARG A 228 -19.57 -18.71 -0.39
C ARG A 228 -20.48 -17.98 0.58
N PHE A 229 -19.90 -17.17 1.48
CA PHE A 229 -20.66 -16.30 2.38
C PHE A 229 -21.52 -15.28 1.61
N TYR A 230 -20.98 -14.66 0.57
CA TYR A 230 -21.77 -13.71 -0.24
C TYR A 230 -22.88 -14.43 -0.98
N PHE A 231 -22.55 -15.56 -1.61
CA PHE A 231 -23.52 -16.35 -2.36
C PHE A 231 -24.67 -16.87 -1.49
N SER A 232 -24.38 -17.36 -0.27
CA SER A 232 -25.43 -17.82 0.66
C SER A 232 -26.36 -16.71 1.13
N ASN A 233 -25.90 -15.45 1.07
CA ASN A 233 -26.70 -14.27 1.39
C ASN A 233 -27.37 -13.65 0.15
N GLY A 234 -27.47 -14.37 -0.98
CA GLY A 234 -28.15 -13.89 -2.19
C GLY A 234 -27.34 -12.92 -3.05
N ILE A 235 -26.11 -12.58 -2.65
CA ILE A 235 -25.25 -11.64 -3.36
C ILE A 235 -24.53 -12.39 -4.49
N ASN A 236 -24.87 -12.05 -5.74
CA ASN A 236 -24.29 -12.69 -6.92
C ASN A 236 -22.99 -12.03 -7.41
N TYR A 237 -22.81 -10.76 -7.07
CA TYR A 237 -21.65 -9.98 -7.48
C TYR A 237 -21.19 -9.09 -6.34
N VAL A 238 -19.88 -8.90 -6.24
CA VAL A 238 -19.24 -7.99 -5.28
C VAL A 238 -18.40 -6.98 -6.05
N ILE A 239 -18.56 -5.69 -5.73
CA ILE A 239 -17.72 -4.61 -6.21
C ILE A 239 -16.63 -4.31 -5.18
N LYS A 240 -15.40 -4.17 -5.67
CA LYS A 240 -14.21 -3.77 -4.89
C LYS A 240 -13.48 -2.64 -5.59
N PHE A 241 -12.75 -1.83 -4.82
CA PHE A 241 -11.87 -0.80 -5.34
C PHE A 241 -10.42 -1.16 -5.02
N LEU A 242 -9.61 -1.39 -6.04
CA LEU A 242 -8.19 -1.71 -5.88
C LEU A 242 -7.37 -0.46 -6.17
N THR A 243 -6.53 -0.06 -5.21
CA THR A 243 -5.67 1.13 -5.36
C THR A 243 -4.21 0.71 -5.28
N GLY A 244 -3.44 1.06 -6.31
CA GLY A 244 -2.03 0.70 -6.45
C GLY A 244 -1.32 1.65 -7.39
N THR A 245 -0.01 1.49 -7.55
CA THR A 245 0.73 2.10 -8.65
C THR A 245 0.22 1.55 -9.98
N THR A 246 0.26 2.38 -11.02
CA THR A 246 -0.19 1.97 -12.36
C THR A 246 0.56 0.74 -12.84
N GLU A 247 1.86 0.66 -12.57
CA GLU A 247 2.73 -0.47 -12.94
C GLU A 247 2.35 -1.75 -12.20
N ALA A 248 2.13 -1.69 -10.88
CA ALA A 248 1.70 -2.85 -10.12
C ALA A 248 0.32 -3.34 -10.59
N LEU A 249 -0.66 -2.45 -10.78
CA LEU A 249 -2.00 -2.85 -11.24
C LEU A 249 -1.95 -3.50 -12.64
N LYS A 250 -1.12 -3.00 -13.54
CA LYS A 250 -0.88 -3.59 -14.87
C LYS A 250 -0.33 -5.00 -14.76
N ASN A 251 0.74 -5.17 -14.00
CA ASN A 251 1.48 -6.43 -13.96
C ASN A 251 0.72 -7.51 -13.18
N ILE A 252 0.20 -7.17 -12.00
CA ILE A 252 -0.51 -8.10 -11.12
C ILE A 252 -1.80 -8.62 -11.77
N TYR A 253 -2.61 -7.74 -12.37
CA TYR A 253 -3.90 -8.12 -12.97
C TYR A 253 -3.87 -8.27 -14.50
N ASN A 254 -2.67 -8.20 -15.09
CA ASN A 254 -2.43 -8.29 -16.54
C ASN A 254 -3.24 -7.26 -17.37
N LEU A 255 -3.46 -6.05 -16.84
CA LEU A 255 -4.29 -4.99 -17.44
C LEU A 255 -3.49 -4.16 -18.44
N LYS A 256 -3.15 -4.74 -19.59
CA LYS A 256 -2.32 -4.10 -20.64
C LYS A 256 -2.90 -2.76 -21.12
N GLU A 257 -4.22 -2.68 -21.12
CA GLU A 257 -5.04 -1.55 -21.55
C GLU A 257 -5.10 -0.38 -20.55
N LEU A 258 -4.64 -0.58 -19.31
CA LEU A 258 -4.65 0.47 -18.28
C LEU A 258 -3.75 1.64 -18.73
N LYS A 259 -4.29 2.84 -18.84
CA LYS A 259 -3.50 4.05 -19.15
C LYS A 259 -2.96 4.65 -17.86
N GLY A 260 -1.82 5.35 -17.92
CA GLY A 260 -1.24 6.05 -16.77
C GLY A 260 0.28 5.94 -16.69
N VAL A 261 0.85 6.65 -15.71
CA VAL A 261 2.30 6.68 -15.47
C VAL A 261 2.65 5.65 -14.39
N GLY A 262 3.64 4.78 -14.64
CA GLY A 262 3.93 3.59 -13.83
C GLY A 262 3.89 3.79 -12.31
N TYR A 263 4.65 4.76 -11.79
CA TYR A 263 4.73 5.04 -10.34
C TYR A 263 3.51 5.78 -9.76
N LYS A 264 2.62 6.35 -10.58
CA LYS A 264 1.47 7.10 -10.08
C LYS A 264 0.39 6.15 -9.58
N LYS A 265 -0.21 6.51 -8.45
CA LYS A 265 -1.38 5.81 -7.92
C LYS A 265 -2.57 5.96 -8.84
N GLN A 266 -3.33 4.88 -8.94
CA GLN A 266 -4.62 4.84 -9.61
C GLN A 266 -5.51 3.84 -8.87
N THR A 267 -6.82 4.08 -8.93
CA THR A 267 -7.83 3.16 -8.43
C THR A 267 -8.59 2.55 -9.60
N ILE A 268 -8.82 1.25 -9.54
CA ILE A 268 -9.66 0.50 -10.47
C ILE A 268 -10.84 -0.13 -9.72
N LEU A 269 -11.96 -0.31 -10.40
CA LEU A 269 -13.16 -0.95 -9.87
C LEU A 269 -13.18 -2.38 -10.40
N VAL A 270 -13.35 -3.34 -9.50
CA VAL A 270 -13.43 -4.75 -9.82
C VAL A 270 -14.81 -5.25 -9.46
N LEU A 271 -15.51 -5.81 -10.43
CA LEU A 271 -16.75 -6.55 -10.21
C LEU A 271 -16.42 -8.04 -10.27
N GLU A 272 -16.67 -8.77 -9.20
CA GLU A 272 -16.36 -10.18 -9.08
C GLU A 272 -17.63 -11.00 -8.87
N ASN A 273 -17.82 -12.06 -9.65
CA ASN A 273 -18.93 -12.98 -9.46
C ASN A 273 -18.66 -13.90 -8.27
N THR A 274 -19.63 -14.06 -7.38
CA THR A 274 -19.42 -14.75 -6.09
C THR A 274 -19.24 -16.26 -6.22
N ILE A 275 -19.77 -16.86 -7.28
CA ILE A 275 -19.69 -18.30 -7.54
C ILE A 275 -18.43 -18.63 -8.35
N SER A 276 -18.31 -18.06 -9.55
CA SER A 276 -17.23 -18.36 -10.50
C SER A 276 -15.91 -17.64 -10.14
N GLN A 277 -15.97 -16.59 -9.34
CA GLN A 277 -14.83 -15.70 -9.04
C GLN A 277 -14.23 -15.06 -10.31
N ASN A 278 -15.03 -15.00 -11.39
CA ASN A 278 -14.67 -14.27 -12.60
C ASN A 278 -14.71 -12.77 -12.32
N ARG A 279 -13.78 -12.02 -12.90
CA ARG A 279 -13.59 -10.59 -12.62
C ARG A 279 -13.82 -9.75 -13.87
N TYR A 280 -14.56 -8.65 -13.72
CA TYR A 280 -14.55 -7.52 -14.64
C TYR A 280 -13.74 -6.39 -14.03
N TYR A 281 -12.93 -5.73 -14.85
CA TYR A 281 -12.11 -4.60 -14.43
C TYR A 281 -12.58 -3.35 -15.14
N HIS A 282 -12.86 -2.31 -14.36
CA HIS A 282 -13.28 -1.00 -14.85
C HIS A 282 -12.28 0.08 -14.43
N PHE A 283 -11.92 0.94 -15.37
CA PHE A 283 -11.04 2.08 -15.18
C PHE A 283 -11.40 3.18 -16.18
N ASN A 284 -11.17 4.43 -15.78
CA ASN A 284 -11.39 5.59 -16.65
C ASN A 284 -10.26 5.72 -17.68
N GLU A 285 -10.55 6.37 -18.81
CA GLU A 285 -9.51 6.73 -19.80
C GLU A 285 -8.41 7.60 -19.18
N THR A 286 -8.82 8.55 -18.34
CA THR A 286 -7.92 9.36 -17.52
C THR A 286 -7.75 8.70 -16.15
N PRO A 287 -6.51 8.38 -15.74
CA PRO A 287 -6.19 7.85 -14.42
C PRO A 287 -6.85 8.63 -13.29
N THR A 288 -7.49 7.92 -12.36
CA THR A 288 -8.12 8.54 -11.20
C THR A 288 -7.98 7.69 -9.94
N ILE A 289 -7.95 8.36 -8.80
CA ILE A 289 -8.06 7.80 -7.45
C ILE A 289 -9.47 7.99 -6.87
N ASN A 290 -10.33 8.74 -7.58
CA ASN A 290 -11.65 9.09 -7.08
C ASN A 290 -12.64 7.95 -7.36
N LYS A 291 -12.98 7.21 -6.29
CA LYS A 291 -13.92 6.09 -6.31
C LYS A 291 -15.31 6.51 -6.82
N ILE A 292 -15.79 7.72 -6.50
CA ILE A 292 -17.11 8.23 -6.95
C ILE A 292 -17.13 8.42 -8.47
N ASN A 293 -16.10 9.06 -9.03
CA ASN A 293 -16.00 9.27 -10.48
C ASN A 293 -15.98 7.91 -11.21
N LEU A 294 -15.21 6.96 -10.67
CA LEU A 294 -15.10 5.61 -11.20
C LEU A 294 -16.44 4.84 -11.14
N THR A 295 -17.22 5.00 -10.07
CA THR A 295 -18.57 4.44 -9.97
C THR A 295 -19.50 5.06 -11.02
N LYS A 296 -19.48 6.38 -11.19
CA LYS A 296 -20.33 7.07 -12.18
C LYS A 296 -20.07 6.58 -13.60
N THR A 297 -18.81 6.40 -13.98
CA THR A 297 -18.46 5.90 -15.31
C THR A 297 -18.78 4.42 -15.46
N PHE A 298 -18.61 3.61 -14.41
CA PHE A 298 -19.00 2.20 -14.42
C PHE A 298 -20.49 2.05 -14.70
N LEU A 299 -21.32 2.80 -13.97
CA LEU A 299 -22.78 2.69 -14.06
C LEU A 299 -23.33 3.01 -15.44
N LYS A 300 -22.73 3.97 -16.17
CA LYS A 300 -23.08 4.28 -17.57
C LYS A 300 -22.97 3.09 -18.53
N HIS A 301 -22.19 2.07 -18.18
CA HIS A 301 -22.02 0.86 -19.00
C HIS A 301 -22.90 -0.31 -18.54
N THR A 302 -23.63 -0.15 -17.42
CA THR A 302 -24.33 -1.25 -16.72
C THR A 302 -25.84 -1.06 -16.63
N GLN A 303 -26.29 0.19 -16.76
CA GLN A 303 -27.70 0.61 -16.67
C GLN A 303 -28.26 0.84 -18.07
#